data_AF-A0AA88XF90-F1
#
_entry.id   AF-A0AA88XF90-F1
#
_cell.length_a   1.000
_cell.length_b   1.000
_cell.length_c   1.000
_cell.angle_alpha   90.00
_cell.angle_beta   90.00
_cell.angle_gamma   90.00
#
_symmetry.space_group_name_H-M   'P 1'
#
loop_
_entity.id
_entity.type
_entity.pdbx_description
1 polymer ?
#
loop_
_entity_poly.entity_id
_entity_poly.type
_entity_poly.pdbx_seq_one_letter_code
_entity_poly.pdbx_strand_id
1 'polypeptide(L)'
;MGPVYLLTTLNLPPVHISTLKRKENKIGAALEDAAKECCSAAQKEEVNKSNGNIEVSFDSGWQKRSTGWNYNSSTGHGSMIGKETGKILQFSLRSKACHICALYQSKNHTVPAHECTKNWDGSSKGMEPDMAISMAKDLKEAGCPINVIHGDNDSTTTSRLQAVFPSIEKKDDANHTKKSITSKLYKLSQKHKSLKQPNVISYIGKCFMYAIKESQSKNPDRLKSSLDVIVPHLYGDHSLCAKESVNWCSFLKNTSQARYRSLPGGKPLTCLSLQTDLISIVQNLKDRATSLVNLGSTQANENFNFIVSTKAPKQNVGLSPDEFTMTTATKIAAKRKAQKSKQASLHGKRGRLMKKIKKGKKETTNEVHEGVTYSTAVELDQADNQFTTEIPQRLTLPTTPTYVIFDIETTGLGRTSDILQISADNLNIYIQPRCSISEQASIVTGILFDWDTKKMFVKGKEVNSKPVQEALLDFVDYVKRIPKPILVGHNACNFDIPVLTNRLREFKLLEELSTHVLGFVDTLKISKRIFKKCDVSNYKQENLVKKVDHIQLLCT
;
A
#
# COMPACT_ATOMS: atom_id res chain seq x y z
N MET A 1 -42.98 -7.43 31.08
CA MET A 1 -42.08 -6.35 31.59
C MET A 1 -40.65 -6.71 31.24
N GLY A 2 -39.92 -5.85 30.52
CA GLY A 2 -38.51 -6.11 30.23
C GLY A 2 -37.62 -5.92 31.46
N PRO A 3 -36.38 -6.45 31.46
CA PRO A 3 -35.46 -6.36 32.61
C PRO A 3 -35.18 -4.92 33.06
N VAL A 4 -35.21 -3.95 32.13
CA VAL A 4 -35.04 -2.52 32.44
C VAL A 4 -36.21 -1.95 33.24
N TYR A 5 -37.44 -2.42 32.98
CA TYR A 5 -38.63 -1.97 33.70
C TYR A 5 -38.61 -2.51 35.13
N LEU A 6 -38.27 -3.81 35.30
CA LEU A 6 -38.14 -4.44 36.61
C LEU A 6 -37.07 -3.75 37.49
N LEU A 7 -35.89 -3.45 36.94
CA LEU A 7 -34.81 -2.79 37.69
C LEU A 7 -35.18 -1.35 38.10
N THR A 8 -35.89 -0.62 37.24
CA THR A 8 -36.39 0.73 37.53
C THR A 8 -37.50 0.70 38.59
N THR A 9 -38.44 -0.25 38.51
CA THR A 9 -39.51 -0.44 39.52
C THR A 9 -38.94 -0.83 40.89
N LEU A 10 -37.83 -1.57 40.93
CA LEU A 10 -37.15 -1.99 42.17
C LEU A 10 -36.17 -0.93 42.71
N ASN A 11 -36.05 0.24 42.08
CA ASN A 11 -35.12 1.31 42.46
C ASN A 11 -33.66 0.82 42.65
N LEU A 12 -33.24 -0.16 41.84
CA LEU A 12 -31.89 -0.70 41.93
C LEU A 12 -30.90 0.22 41.21
N PRO A 13 -29.81 0.64 41.86
CA PRO A 13 -28.85 1.56 41.24
C PRO A 13 -28.16 0.90 40.03
N PRO A 14 -27.91 1.64 38.93
CA PRO A 14 -27.21 1.10 37.78
C PRO A 14 -25.78 0.72 38.15
N VAL A 15 -25.30 -0.40 37.61
CA VAL A 15 -23.92 -0.84 37.82
C VAL A 15 -22.96 0.22 37.29
N HIS A 16 -22.01 0.65 38.12
CA HIS A 16 -21.02 1.66 37.74
C HIS A 16 -20.19 1.19 36.52
N ILE A 17 -19.89 2.12 35.61
CA ILE A 17 -19.26 1.80 34.31
C ILE A 17 -17.87 1.15 34.46
N SER A 18 -17.13 1.46 35.53
CA SER A 18 -15.85 0.81 35.83
C SER A 18 -16.03 -0.64 36.24
N THR A 19 -17.11 -0.96 36.96
CA THR A 19 -17.46 -2.34 37.35
C THR A 19 -17.87 -3.14 36.12
N LEU A 20 -18.68 -2.55 35.24
CA LEU A 20 -19.04 -3.17 33.95
C LEU A 20 -17.80 -3.48 33.12
N LYS A 21 -16.94 -2.49 32.85
CA LYS A 21 -15.69 -2.71 32.08
C LYS A 21 -14.78 -3.76 32.69
N ARG A 22 -14.66 -3.78 34.03
CA ARG A 22 -13.86 -4.81 34.72
C ARG A 22 -14.45 -6.21 34.53
N LYS A 23 -15.78 -6.35 34.52
CA LYS A 23 -16.46 -7.63 34.24
C LYS A 23 -16.36 -7.99 32.76
N GLU A 24 -16.52 -7.03 31.84
CA GLU A 24 -16.29 -7.21 30.41
C GLU A 24 -14.87 -7.73 30.12
N ASN A 25 -13.84 -7.14 30.72
CA ASN A 25 -12.46 -7.62 30.54
C ASN A 25 -12.28 -9.06 31.04
N LYS A 26 -12.84 -9.40 32.21
CA LYS A 26 -12.79 -10.78 32.75
C LYS A 26 -13.49 -11.78 31.83
N ILE A 27 -14.66 -11.41 31.29
CA ILE A 27 -15.39 -12.25 30.33
C ILE A 27 -14.61 -12.34 29.02
N GLY A 28 -13.98 -11.25 28.58
CA GLY A 28 -13.17 -11.20 27.36
C GLY A 28 -12.03 -12.22 27.36
N ALA A 29 -11.29 -12.33 28.47
CA ALA A 29 -10.24 -13.34 28.62
C ALA A 29 -10.78 -14.77 28.49
N ALA A 30 -11.86 -15.10 29.21
CA ALA A 30 -12.48 -16.42 29.13
C ALA A 30 -13.03 -16.75 27.72
N LEU A 31 -13.57 -15.74 27.02
CA LEU A 31 -14.02 -15.91 25.63
C LEU A 31 -12.85 -16.14 24.67
N GLU A 32 -11.71 -15.48 24.90
CA GLU A 32 -10.51 -15.69 24.10
C GLU A 32 -9.95 -17.11 24.29
N ASP A 33 -9.92 -17.61 25.53
CA ASP A 33 -9.49 -18.97 25.84
C ASP A 33 -10.41 -20.01 25.17
N ALA A 34 -11.73 -19.83 25.29
CA ALA A 34 -12.70 -20.69 24.61
C ALA A 34 -12.55 -20.65 23.08
N ALA A 35 -12.27 -19.48 22.51
CA ALA A 35 -12.02 -19.34 21.07
C ALA A 35 -10.75 -20.07 20.63
N LYS A 36 -9.67 -20.01 21.42
CA LYS A 36 -8.42 -20.75 21.17
C LYS A 36 -8.61 -22.26 21.26
N GLU A 37 -9.41 -22.73 22.22
CA GLU A 37 -9.77 -24.15 22.34
C GLU A 37 -10.56 -24.63 21.12
N CYS A 38 -11.55 -23.86 20.66
CA CYS A 38 -12.28 -24.13 19.42
C CYS A 38 -11.35 -24.17 18.19
N CYS A 39 -10.37 -23.26 18.10
CA CYS A 39 -9.37 -23.28 17.02
C CYS A 39 -8.52 -24.56 17.07
N SER A 40 -8.09 -24.97 18.27
CA SER A 40 -7.30 -26.19 18.47
C SER A 40 -8.06 -27.45 18.05
N ALA A 41 -9.36 -27.52 18.34
CA ALA A 41 -10.23 -28.60 17.87
C ALA A 41 -10.40 -28.58 16.34
N ALA A 42 -10.60 -27.39 15.75
CA ALA A 42 -10.71 -27.22 14.30
C ALA A 42 -9.43 -27.60 13.55
N GLN A 43 -8.26 -27.27 14.10
CA GLN A 43 -6.95 -27.66 13.55
C GLN A 43 -6.82 -29.18 13.41
N LYS A 44 -7.17 -29.95 14.46
CA LYS A 44 -7.12 -31.41 14.43
C LYS A 44 -8.09 -31.99 13.39
N GLU A 45 -9.29 -31.43 13.28
CA GLU A 45 -10.27 -31.86 12.29
C GLU A 45 -9.80 -31.58 10.86
N GLU A 46 -9.19 -30.41 10.61
CA GLU A 46 -8.65 -30.05 9.29
C GLU A 46 -7.49 -30.97 8.90
N VAL A 47 -6.57 -31.27 9.82
CA VAL A 47 -5.45 -32.20 9.58
C VAL A 47 -5.95 -33.57 9.16
N ASN A 48 -6.97 -34.08 9.85
CA ASN A 48 -7.56 -35.38 9.54
C ASN A 48 -8.29 -35.38 8.18
N LYS A 49 -9.04 -34.33 7.84
CA LYS A 49 -9.79 -34.25 6.58
C LYS A 49 -8.91 -34.01 5.36
N SER A 50 -7.81 -33.28 5.54
CA SER A 50 -6.89 -32.91 4.46
C SER A 50 -5.78 -33.92 4.21
N ASN A 51 -5.71 -35.01 4.99
CA ASN A 51 -4.58 -35.95 5.01
C ASN A 51 -3.22 -35.25 5.17
N GLY A 52 -3.18 -34.16 5.95
CA GLY A 52 -1.98 -33.37 6.19
C GLY A 52 -1.61 -32.36 5.10
N ASN A 53 -2.39 -32.22 4.02
CA ASN A 53 -2.20 -31.17 3.01
C ASN A 53 -3.14 -29.99 3.27
N ILE A 54 -2.76 -29.11 4.20
CA ILE A 54 -3.63 -28.06 4.72
C ILE A 54 -3.73 -26.89 3.73
N GLU A 55 -4.95 -26.66 3.24
CA GLU A 55 -5.29 -25.45 2.50
C GLU A 55 -6.10 -24.51 3.39
N VAL A 56 -5.71 -23.23 3.45
CA VAL A 56 -6.43 -22.21 4.24
C VAL A 56 -6.77 -20.99 3.41
N SER A 57 -7.85 -20.32 3.74
CA SER A 57 -8.17 -18.98 3.25
C SER A 57 -7.84 -17.92 4.30
N PHE A 58 -7.25 -16.81 3.85
CA PHE A 58 -6.80 -15.72 4.69
C PHE A 58 -7.30 -14.38 4.16
N ASP A 59 -7.87 -13.57 5.06
CA ASP A 59 -8.23 -12.17 4.80
C ASP A 59 -8.19 -11.40 6.14
N SER A 60 -8.00 -10.09 6.05
CA SER A 60 -7.97 -9.18 7.19
C SER A 60 -9.07 -8.13 7.14
N GLY A 61 -9.66 -7.84 8.30
CA GLY A 61 -10.67 -6.82 8.48
C GLY A 61 -10.17 -5.63 9.31
N TRP A 62 -10.57 -4.41 8.93
CA TRP A 62 -10.26 -3.18 9.68
C TRP A 62 -11.50 -2.51 10.24
N GLN A 63 -11.44 -2.09 11.51
CA GLN A 63 -12.59 -1.48 12.21
C GLN A 63 -12.90 -0.05 11.78
N LYS A 64 -12.00 0.57 11.02
CA LYS A 64 -12.29 1.79 10.29
C LYS A 64 -12.36 1.46 8.80
N ARG A 65 -13.57 1.31 8.26
CA ARG A 65 -13.80 1.28 6.81
C ARG A 65 -13.23 2.57 6.20
N SER A 66 -12.29 2.40 5.27
CA SER A 66 -11.83 3.46 4.40
C SER A 66 -12.33 3.17 2.99
N THR A 67 -12.99 4.13 2.36
CA THR A 67 -13.26 4.10 0.92
C THR A 67 -11.95 4.34 0.18
N GLY A 68 -11.04 3.36 0.08
CA GLY A 68 -9.85 3.37 -0.79
C GLY A 68 -8.78 4.46 -0.60
N TRP A 69 -9.01 5.51 0.22
CA TRP A 69 -8.15 6.72 0.24
C TRP A 69 -7.44 6.98 1.58
N ASN A 70 -7.73 6.23 2.65
CA ASN A 70 -7.15 6.45 3.98
C ASN A 70 -6.93 5.13 4.76
N TYR A 71 -5.81 4.46 4.49
CA TYR A 71 -5.34 3.25 5.19
C TYR A 71 -4.79 3.58 6.60
N ASN A 72 -5.66 4.03 7.51
CA ASN A 72 -5.24 4.55 8.82
C ASN A 72 -6.05 4.02 10.00
N SER A 73 -6.54 2.79 9.89
CA SER A 73 -7.22 2.10 10.98
C SER A 73 -6.27 1.89 12.15
N SER A 74 -6.76 2.14 13.36
CA SER A 74 -6.00 1.89 14.58
C SER A 74 -5.95 0.42 14.96
N THR A 75 -6.89 -0.38 14.43
CA THR A 75 -6.97 -1.82 14.71
C THR A 75 -7.28 -2.60 13.44
N GLY A 76 -6.74 -3.82 13.38
CA GLY A 76 -6.98 -4.82 12.35
C GLY A 76 -7.11 -6.19 13.00
N HIS A 77 -7.81 -7.10 12.34
CA HIS A 77 -7.89 -8.51 12.69
C HIS A 77 -7.73 -9.34 11.44
N GLY A 78 -7.18 -10.53 11.56
CA GLY A 78 -7.04 -11.51 10.48
C GLY A 78 -7.52 -12.87 10.94
N SER A 79 -8.00 -13.68 10.01
CA SER A 79 -8.40 -15.06 10.26
C SER A 79 -7.87 -15.99 9.18
N MET A 80 -7.47 -17.19 9.58
CA MET A 80 -7.18 -18.33 8.71
C MET A 80 -8.28 -19.36 8.86
N ILE A 81 -8.93 -19.71 7.76
CA ILE A 81 -10.07 -20.63 7.73
C ILE A 81 -9.69 -21.86 6.91
N GLY A 82 -9.89 -23.05 7.45
CA GLY A 82 -9.60 -24.31 6.77
C GLY A 82 -10.54 -24.53 5.60
N LYS A 83 -9.99 -24.98 4.46
CA LYS A 83 -10.77 -25.22 3.23
C LYS A 83 -11.73 -26.40 3.39
N GLU A 84 -11.31 -27.47 4.06
CA GLU A 84 -12.09 -28.71 4.16
C GLU A 84 -13.12 -28.67 5.29
N THR A 85 -12.80 -27.99 6.40
CA THR A 85 -13.75 -27.82 7.53
C THR A 85 -14.60 -26.56 7.44
N GLY A 86 -14.12 -25.52 6.76
CA GLY A 86 -14.73 -24.18 6.81
C GLY A 86 -14.64 -23.49 8.17
N LYS A 87 -13.80 -24.00 9.09
CA LYS A 87 -13.65 -23.49 10.47
C LYS A 87 -12.42 -22.61 10.60
N ILE A 88 -12.46 -21.68 11.55
CA ILE A 88 -11.31 -20.83 11.87
C ILE A 88 -10.25 -21.70 12.55
N LEU A 89 -9.08 -21.80 11.92
CA LEU A 89 -7.94 -22.54 12.47
C LEU A 89 -7.06 -21.63 13.34
N GLN A 90 -6.97 -20.36 12.98
CA GLN A 90 -6.25 -19.36 13.76
C GLN A 90 -6.79 -17.95 13.47
N PHE A 91 -6.71 -17.07 14.45
CA PHE A 91 -7.02 -15.65 14.30
C PHE A 91 -5.97 -14.78 15.00
N SER A 92 -5.83 -13.53 14.57
CA SER A 92 -4.91 -12.59 15.18
C SER A 92 -5.44 -11.16 15.15
N LEU A 93 -5.00 -10.34 16.12
CA LEU A 93 -5.38 -8.94 16.23
C LEU A 93 -4.15 -8.05 16.30
N ARG A 94 -4.24 -6.89 15.64
CA ARG A 94 -3.23 -5.82 15.73
C ARG A 94 -3.87 -4.50 16.12
N SER A 95 -3.24 -3.80 17.05
CA SER A 95 -3.72 -2.53 17.58
C SER A 95 -2.59 -1.54 17.81
N LYS A 96 -2.78 -0.34 17.26
CA LYS A 96 -1.87 0.82 17.37
C LYS A 96 -2.12 1.66 18.61
N ALA A 97 -3.20 1.39 19.35
CA ALA A 97 -3.67 2.29 20.38
C ALA A 97 -4.22 1.52 21.57
N CYS A 98 -3.73 1.87 22.76
CA CYS A 98 -4.35 1.55 24.04
C CYS A 98 -4.86 2.86 24.66
N HIS A 99 -6.08 2.84 25.21
CA HIS A 99 -6.68 4.03 25.82
C HIS A 99 -5.92 4.48 27.08
N ILE A 100 -5.47 3.53 27.91
CA ILE A 100 -4.70 3.81 29.13
C ILE A 100 -3.37 4.46 28.75
N CYS A 101 -2.61 3.85 27.83
CA CYS A 101 -1.37 4.45 27.31
C CYS A 101 -1.58 5.86 26.77
N ALA A 102 -2.60 6.06 25.93
CA ALA A 102 -2.88 7.36 25.33
C ALA A 102 -3.24 8.42 26.39
N LEU A 103 -3.97 8.03 27.44
CA LEU A 103 -4.38 8.93 28.52
C LEU A 103 -3.18 9.40 29.34
N TYR A 104 -2.32 8.48 29.79
CA TYR A 104 -1.15 8.83 30.59
C TYR A 104 -0.10 9.59 29.78
N GLN A 105 0.10 9.21 28.51
CA GLN A 105 0.98 9.94 27.60
C GLN A 105 0.47 11.37 27.33
N SER A 106 -0.85 11.58 27.25
CA SER A 106 -1.41 12.93 27.07
C SER A 106 -1.21 13.84 28.29
N LYS A 107 -1.01 13.24 29.47
CA LYS A 107 -0.75 13.92 30.74
C LYS A 107 0.73 14.02 31.08
N ASN A 108 1.64 13.53 30.20
CA ASN A 108 3.07 13.40 30.48
C ASN A 108 3.38 12.63 31.78
N HIS A 109 2.56 11.64 32.11
CA HIS A 109 2.76 10.79 33.28
C HIS A 109 3.27 9.40 32.87
N THR A 110 3.92 8.71 33.81
CA THR A 110 4.29 7.31 33.65
C THR A 110 3.05 6.44 33.51
N VAL A 111 3.07 5.51 32.55
CA VAL A 111 1.94 4.61 32.31
C VAL A 111 1.95 3.53 33.39
N PRO A 112 0.86 3.33 34.16
CA PRO A 112 0.80 2.27 35.15
C PRO A 112 0.77 0.89 34.47
N ALA A 113 1.19 -0.14 35.21
CA ALA A 113 1.04 -1.52 34.76
C ALA A 113 -0.43 -1.83 34.46
N HIS A 114 -0.70 -2.35 33.27
CA HIS A 114 -2.05 -2.73 32.83
C HIS A 114 -1.96 -3.73 31.67
N GLU A 115 -3.07 -4.40 31.39
CA GLU A 115 -3.25 -5.22 30.19
C GLU A 115 -3.30 -4.31 28.95
N CYS A 116 -2.14 -4.08 28.35
CA CYS A 116 -2.01 -3.19 27.21
C CYS A 116 -2.50 -3.87 25.94
N THR A 117 -3.57 -3.34 25.34
CA THR A 117 -4.08 -3.85 24.06
C THR A 117 -3.26 -3.38 22.85
N LYS A 118 -2.25 -2.53 23.02
CA LYS A 118 -1.39 -2.05 21.93
C LYS A 118 -0.27 -3.06 21.70
N ASN A 119 -0.25 -3.65 20.50
CA ASN A 119 0.74 -4.64 20.09
C ASN A 119 1.30 -4.37 18.67
N TRP A 120 1.03 -3.20 18.09
CA TRP A 120 1.48 -2.85 16.75
C TRP A 120 1.94 -1.39 16.65
N ASP A 121 3.12 -1.17 16.07
CA ASP A 121 3.69 0.17 15.88
C ASP A 121 3.82 0.58 14.40
N GLY A 122 3.65 -0.36 13.48
CA GLY A 122 3.73 -0.15 12.03
C GLY A 122 2.52 0.57 11.40
N SER A 123 2.49 0.62 10.08
CA SER A 123 1.38 1.16 9.28
C SER A 123 0.13 0.29 9.41
N SER A 124 -1.05 0.78 9.02
CA SER A 124 -2.25 -0.08 9.00
C SER A 124 -2.17 -1.17 7.92
N LYS A 125 -1.37 -0.96 6.86
CA LYS A 125 -1.16 -1.91 5.76
C LYS A 125 -0.28 -3.06 6.19
N GLY A 126 0.77 -2.79 6.97
CA GLY A 126 1.66 -3.83 7.48
C GLY A 126 1.03 -4.80 8.49
N MET A 127 -0.18 -4.52 9.00
CA MET A 127 -0.87 -5.43 9.92
C MET A 127 -1.24 -6.76 9.27
N GLU A 128 -1.71 -6.74 8.03
CA GLU A 128 -2.17 -7.94 7.31
C GLU A 128 -1.03 -8.96 7.10
N PRO A 129 0.11 -8.61 6.47
CA PRO A 129 1.22 -9.53 6.29
C PRO A 129 1.80 -10.02 7.63
N ASP A 130 1.87 -9.16 8.63
CA ASP A 130 2.38 -9.54 9.95
C ASP A 130 1.46 -10.54 10.65
N MET A 131 0.14 -10.37 10.56
CA MET A 131 -0.83 -11.34 11.07
C MET A 131 -0.77 -12.65 10.28
N ALA A 132 -0.64 -12.61 8.95
CA ALA A 132 -0.50 -13.81 8.13
C ALA A 132 0.71 -14.66 8.56
N ILE A 133 1.87 -14.01 8.76
CA ILE A 133 3.10 -14.67 9.20
C ILE A 133 2.96 -15.19 10.64
N SER A 134 2.42 -14.40 11.57
CA SER A 134 2.28 -14.85 12.96
C SER A 134 1.36 -16.07 13.05
N MET A 135 0.22 -16.04 12.37
CA MET A 135 -0.72 -17.16 12.39
C MET A 135 -0.17 -18.41 11.70
N ALA A 136 0.60 -18.27 10.61
CA ALA A 136 1.26 -19.39 9.97
C ALA A 136 2.32 -20.04 10.88
N LYS A 137 3.05 -19.23 11.67
CA LYS A 137 3.98 -19.74 12.70
C LYS A 137 3.23 -20.51 13.79
N ASP A 138 2.18 -19.90 14.35
CA ASP A 138 1.38 -20.53 15.41
C ASP A 138 0.78 -21.88 14.94
N LEU A 139 0.28 -21.94 13.70
CA LEU A 139 -0.28 -23.16 13.12
C LEU A 139 0.79 -24.23 12.90
N LYS A 140 1.99 -23.85 12.44
CA LYS A 140 3.11 -24.77 12.31
C LYS A 140 3.54 -25.33 13.67
N GLU A 141 3.61 -24.50 14.70
CA GLU A 141 3.94 -24.91 16.08
C GLU A 141 2.86 -25.81 16.68
N ALA A 142 1.60 -25.60 16.32
CA ALA A 142 0.47 -26.45 16.72
C ALA A 142 0.37 -27.79 15.95
N GLY A 143 1.31 -28.09 15.05
CA GLY A 143 1.29 -29.32 14.25
C GLY A 143 0.30 -29.29 13.08
N CYS A 144 -0.12 -28.11 12.64
CA CYS A 144 -1.02 -27.87 11.50
C CYS A 144 -0.32 -26.98 10.44
N PRO A 145 0.80 -27.41 9.84
CA PRO A 145 1.53 -26.59 8.87
C PRO A 145 0.69 -26.35 7.62
N ILE A 146 0.63 -25.09 7.17
CA ILE A 146 -0.10 -24.70 5.95
C ILE A 146 0.72 -25.10 4.72
N ASN A 147 0.06 -25.68 3.72
CA ASN A 147 0.64 -25.97 2.40
C ASN A 147 0.20 -24.93 1.36
N VAL A 148 -1.08 -24.55 1.39
CA VAL A 148 -1.65 -23.63 0.40
C VAL A 148 -2.42 -22.52 1.11
N ILE A 149 -2.19 -21.27 0.72
CA ILE A 149 -2.96 -20.11 1.17
C ILE A 149 -3.80 -19.53 0.02
N HIS A 150 -5.08 -19.34 0.27
CA HIS A 150 -6.00 -18.63 -0.61
C HIS A 150 -6.07 -17.20 -0.10
N GLY A 151 -5.81 -16.24 -0.98
CA GLY A 151 -5.77 -14.84 -0.62
C GLY A 151 -6.09 -13.94 -1.78
N ASP A 152 -6.26 -12.66 -1.48
CA ASP A 152 -6.44 -11.64 -2.50
C ASP A 152 -5.24 -11.59 -3.45
N ASN A 153 -5.44 -11.01 -4.63
CA ASN A 153 -4.38 -10.70 -5.59
C ASN A 153 -3.45 -9.56 -5.12
N ASP A 154 -3.38 -9.28 -3.81
CA ASP A 154 -2.39 -8.39 -3.24
C ASP A 154 -1.07 -9.14 -3.07
N SER A 155 -0.11 -8.80 -3.93
CA SER A 155 1.24 -9.39 -3.93
C SER A 155 1.96 -9.28 -2.59
N THR A 156 1.63 -8.29 -1.75
CA THR A 156 2.49 -7.89 -0.64
C THR A 156 2.42 -8.83 0.56
N THR A 157 1.22 -9.31 0.90
CA THR A 157 1.02 -10.35 1.92
C THR A 157 1.68 -11.66 1.51
N THR A 158 1.47 -12.08 0.27
CA THR A 158 2.04 -13.34 -0.23
C THR A 158 3.57 -13.30 -0.28
N SER A 159 4.17 -12.26 -0.85
CA SER A 159 5.63 -12.18 -0.96
C SER A 159 6.32 -12.24 0.41
N ARG A 160 5.75 -11.55 1.41
CA ARG A 160 6.29 -11.58 2.78
C ARG A 160 6.10 -12.92 3.47
N LEU A 161 4.96 -13.56 3.26
CA LEU A 161 4.72 -14.90 3.79
C LEU A 161 5.70 -15.91 3.18
N GLN A 162 5.88 -15.89 1.86
CA GLN A 162 6.77 -16.80 1.13
C GLN A 162 8.24 -16.57 1.45
N ALA A 163 8.65 -15.34 1.80
CA ALA A 163 10.00 -15.08 2.28
C ALA A 163 10.32 -15.84 3.58
N VAL A 164 9.32 -16.07 4.45
CA VAL A 164 9.46 -16.83 5.69
C VAL A 164 9.15 -18.31 5.50
N PHE A 165 8.18 -18.62 4.62
CA PHE A 165 7.69 -19.95 4.33
C PHE A 165 7.69 -20.21 2.81
N PRO A 166 8.85 -20.52 2.20
CA PRO A 166 8.97 -20.68 0.75
C PRO A 166 8.13 -21.82 0.18
N SER A 167 7.78 -22.80 1.01
CA SER A 167 6.98 -23.96 0.62
C SER A 167 5.47 -23.69 0.53
N ILE A 168 4.99 -22.53 0.98
CA ILE A 168 3.56 -22.20 0.92
C ILE A 168 3.19 -21.72 -0.48
N GLU A 169 2.32 -22.50 -1.14
CA GLU A 169 1.74 -22.12 -2.43
C GLU A 169 0.61 -21.10 -2.24
N LYS A 170 0.47 -20.17 -3.18
CA LYS A 170 -0.62 -19.18 -3.19
C LYS A 170 -1.65 -19.53 -4.27
N LYS A 171 -2.93 -19.48 -3.90
CA LYS A 171 -4.05 -19.48 -4.84
C LYS A 171 -4.75 -18.12 -4.82
N ASP A 172 -4.92 -17.54 -6.00
CA ASP A 172 -5.63 -16.27 -6.17
C ASP A 172 -7.12 -16.44 -5.92
N ASP A 173 -7.75 -15.49 -5.23
CA ASP A 173 -9.19 -15.49 -5.03
C ASP A 173 -9.96 -15.25 -6.34
N ALA A 174 -10.95 -16.11 -6.62
CA ALA A 174 -11.73 -16.04 -7.84
C ALA A 174 -12.58 -14.76 -7.95
N ASN A 175 -13.10 -14.25 -6.83
CA ASN A 175 -13.88 -13.01 -6.83
C ASN A 175 -12.99 -11.79 -7.08
N HIS A 176 -11.78 -11.76 -6.52
CA HIS A 176 -10.79 -10.71 -6.76
C HIS A 176 -10.25 -10.75 -8.18
N THR A 177 -10.02 -11.93 -8.74
CA THR A 177 -9.69 -12.11 -10.16
C THR A 177 -10.77 -11.49 -11.05
N LYS A 178 -12.06 -11.80 -10.79
CA LYS A 178 -13.18 -11.19 -11.50
C LYS A 178 -13.22 -9.66 -11.34
N LYS A 179 -13.04 -9.14 -10.11
CA LYS A 179 -12.99 -7.69 -9.84
C LYS A 179 -11.85 -7.02 -10.61
N SER A 180 -10.69 -7.66 -10.70
CA SER A 180 -9.51 -7.16 -11.43
C SER A 180 -9.78 -7.03 -12.93
N ILE A 181 -10.32 -8.08 -13.56
CA ILE A 181 -10.74 -8.06 -14.98
C ILE A 181 -11.78 -6.96 -15.21
N THR A 182 -12.80 -6.91 -14.35
CA THR A 182 -13.87 -5.92 -14.46
C THR A 182 -13.33 -4.49 -14.32
N SER A 183 -12.37 -4.25 -13.43
CA SER A 183 -11.72 -2.94 -13.26
C SER A 183 -10.96 -2.49 -14.50
N LYS A 184 -10.24 -3.40 -15.17
CA LYS A 184 -9.61 -3.12 -16.47
C LYS A 184 -10.64 -2.73 -17.53
N LEU A 185 -11.76 -3.45 -17.61
CA LEU A 185 -12.84 -3.12 -18.54
C LEU A 185 -13.46 -1.74 -18.24
N TYR A 186 -13.60 -1.37 -16.96
CA TYR A 186 -14.03 -0.02 -16.58
C TYR A 186 -13.02 1.06 -16.97
N LYS A 187 -11.71 0.81 -16.86
CA LYS A 187 -10.67 1.73 -17.36
C LYS A 187 -10.79 1.89 -18.89
N LEU A 188 -10.90 0.78 -19.63
CA LEU A 188 -11.10 0.80 -21.09
C LEU A 188 -12.40 1.51 -21.50
N SER A 189 -13.45 1.45 -20.69
CA SER A 189 -14.71 2.13 -20.98
C SER A 189 -14.56 3.65 -21.09
N GLN A 190 -13.50 4.24 -20.53
CA GLN A 190 -13.21 5.66 -20.70
C GLN A 190 -12.79 6.00 -22.14
N LYS A 191 -12.09 5.07 -22.81
CA LYS A 191 -11.70 5.17 -24.23
C LYS A 191 -12.84 4.72 -25.15
N HIS A 192 -13.56 3.66 -24.78
CA HIS A 192 -14.58 3.02 -25.61
C HIS A 192 -15.99 3.15 -25.03
N LYS A 193 -16.81 4.05 -25.59
CA LYS A 193 -18.19 4.31 -25.12
C LYS A 193 -19.12 3.09 -25.21
N SER A 194 -18.85 2.14 -26.10
CA SER A 194 -19.63 0.90 -26.24
C SER A 194 -19.65 0.06 -24.95
N LEU A 195 -18.60 0.15 -24.13
CA LEU A 195 -18.53 -0.54 -22.83
C LEU A 195 -19.31 0.15 -21.71
N LYS A 196 -19.67 1.43 -21.86
CA LYS A 196 -20.43 2.18 -20.83
C LYS A 196 -21.90 1.77 -20.76
N GLN A 197 -22.39 1.03 -21.75
CA GLN A 197 -23.77 0.56 -21.77
C GLN A 197 -24.03 -0.42 -20.61
N PRO A 198 -25.24 -0.39 -20.00
CA PRO A 198 -25.57 -1.28 -18.89
C PRO A 198 -25.34 -2.75 -19.25
N ASN A 199 -24.83 -3.52 -18.30
CA ASN A 199 -24.60 -4.96 -18.41
C ASN A 199 -23.50 -5.43 -19.39
N VAL A 200 -22.94 -4.58 -20.24
CA VAL A 200 -21.88 -4.98 -21.20
C VAL A 200 -20.62 -5.47 -20.47
N ILE A 201 -20.06 -4.65 -19.58
CA ILE A 201 -18.87 -5.01 -18.79
C ILE A 201 -19.14 -6.26 -17.93
N SER A 202 -20.34 -6.35 -17.33
CA SER A 202 -20.74 -7.50 -16.53
C SER A 202 -20.80 -8.78 -17.37
N TYR A 203 -21.30 -8.70 -18.61
CA TYR A 203 -21.35 -9.81 -19.54
C TYR A 203 -19.97 -10.26 -19.99
N ILE A 204 -19.12 -9.33 -20.43
CA ILE A 204 -17.73 -9.64 -20.82
C ILE A 204 -16.98 -10.29 -19.64
N GLY A 205 -17.12 -9.72 -18.44
CA GLY A 205 -16.54 -10.30 -17.22
C GLY A 205 -17.07 -11.72 -16.93
N LYS A 206 -18.34 -12.02 -17.22
CA LYS A 206 -18.88 -13.39 -17.11
C LYS A 206 -18.24 -14.33 -18.14
N CYS A 207 -18.09 -13.92 -19.40
CA CYS A 207 -17.42 -14.72 -20.44
C CYS A 207 -16.01 -15.14 -20.01
N PHE A 208 -15.21 -14.21 -19.49
CA PHE A 208 -13.89 -14.52 -18.91
C PHE A 208 -13.97 -15.52 -17.76
N MET A 209 -14.90 -15.34 -16.82
CA MET A 209 -15.05 -16.26 -15.70
C MET A 209 -15.60 -17.63 -16.10
N TYR A 210 -16.38 -17.74 -17.18
CA TYR A 210 -16.81 -19.03 -17.71
C TYR A 210 -15.62 -19.80 -18.28
N ALA A 211 -14.80 -19.15 -19.12
CA ALA A 211 -13.58 -19.75 -19.64
C ALA A 211 -12.66 -20.25 -18.51
N ILE A 212 -12.46 -19.42 -17.47
CA ILE A 212 -11.65 -19.78 -16.29
C ILE A 212 -12.26 -20.96 -15.52
N LYS A 213 -13.58 -20.97 -15.30
CA LYS A 213 -14.25 -22.06 -14.57
C LYS A 213 -14.26 -23.39 -15.33
N GLU A 214 -14.47 -23.37 -16.65
CA GLU A 214 -14.43 -24.59 -17.49
C GLU A 214 -13.05 -25.23 -17.53
N SER A 215 -11.99 -24.44 -17.33
CA SER A 215 -10.59 -24.88 -17.40
C SER A 215 -9.95 -25.13 -16.03
N GLN A 216 -10.75 -25.19 -14.95
CA GLN A 216 -10.30 -25.63 -13.60
C GLN A 216 -9.83 -27.11 -13.52
N SER A 217 -9.63 -27.77 -14.65
CA SER A 217 -9.03 -29.10 -14.78
C SER A 217 -7.49 -29.10 -14.78
N LYS A 218 -6.85 -28.05 -14.20
CA LYS A 218 -5.39 -27.85 -14.14
C LYS A 218 -4.67 -27.87 -15.50
N ASN A 219 -5.35 -27.58 -16.61
CA ASN A 219 -4.73 -27.53 -17.94
C ASN A 219 -4.66 -26.07 -18.45
N PRO A 220 -3.48 -25.42 -18.36
CA PRO A 220 -3.28 -24.04 -18.83
C PRO A 220 -3.58 -23.85 -20.31
N ASP A 221 -3.31 -24.84 -21.16
CA ASP A 221 -3.50 -24.72 -22.60
C ASP A 221 -4.98 -24.75 -22.97
N ARG A 222 -5.79 -25.54 -22.24
CA ARG A 222 -7.25 -25.49 -22.37
C ARG A 222 -7.81 -24.12 -21.99
N LEU A 223 -7.27 -23.47 -20.95
CA LEU A 223 -7.65 -22.10 -20.59
C LEU A 223 -7.29 -21.12 -21.72
N LYS A 224 -6.08 -21.22 -22.29
CA LYS A 224 -5.66 -20.34 -23.40
C LYS A 224 -6.62 -20.46 -24.59
N SER A 225 -6.96 -21.68 -25.01
CA SER A 225 -7.93 -21.91 -26.09
C SER A 225 -9.31 -21.36 -25.74
N SER A 226 -9.77 -21.54 -24.50
CA SER A 226 -11.07 -21.02 -24.03
C SER A 226 -11.11 -19.48 -24.03
N LEU A 227 -9.99 -18.82 -23.71
CA LEU A 227 -9.87 -17.37 -23.76
C LEU A 227 -9.88 -16.83 -25.19
N ASP A 228 -9.32 -17.57 -26.16
CA ASP A 228 -9.35 -17.19 -27.59
C ASP A 228 -10.75 -17.10 -28.18
N VAL A 229 -11.69 -17.87 -27.64
CA VAL A 229 -13.09 -17.84 -28.07
C VAL A 229 -13.77 -16.51 -27.74
N ILE A 230 -13.36 -15.82 -26.67
CA ILE A 230 -14.11 -14.71 -26.08
C ILE A 230 -14.25 -13.53 -27.04
N VAL A 231 -13.14 -13.07 -27.65
CA VAL A 231 -13.18 -11.88 -28.51
C VAL A 231 -13.96 -12.14 -29.80
N PRO A 232 -13.70 -13.21 -30.58
CA PRO A 232 -14.51 -13.56 -31.76
C PRO A 232 -16.00 -13.68 -31.43
N HIS A 233 -16.33 -14.33 -30.29
CA HIS A 233 -17.70 -14.44 -29.80
C HIS A 233 -18.34 -13.06 -29.59
N LEU A 234 -17.65 -12.08 -28.99
CA LEU A 234 -18.22 -10.74 -28.78
C LEU A 234 -18.47 -9.96 -30.08
N TYR A 235 -17.80 -10.34 -31.17
CA TYR A 235 -17.89 -9.72 -32.50
C TYR A 235 -18.76 -10.53 -33.47
N GLY A 236 -19.45 -11.56 -32.99
CA GLY A 236 -20.41 -12.34 -33.77
C GLY A 236 -19.83 -13.54 -34.52
N ASP A 237 -18.54 -13.82 -34.37
CA ASP A 237 -17.93 -15.03 -34.89
C ASP A 237 -18.02 -16.16 -33.84
N HIS A 238 -18.85 -17.15 -34.14
CA HIS A 238 -19.10 -18.31 -33.28
C HIS A 238 -18.41 -19.58 -33.76
N SER A 239 -17.54 -19.51 -34.78
CA SER A 239 -16.80 -20.66 -35.32
C SER A 239 -15.97 -21.36 -34.24
N LEU A 240 -15.22 -20.58 -33.46
CA LEU A 240 -14.43 -21.09 -32.34
C LEU A 240 -15.30 -21.56 -31.17
N CYS A 241 -16.50 -20.99 -31.00
CA CYS A 241 -17.42 -21.46 -29.97
C CYS A 241 -17.83 -22.92 -30.23
N ALA A 242 -18.11 -23.25 -31.48
CA ALA A 242 -18.46 -24.61 -31.89
C ALA A 242 -17.24 -25.56 -31.77
N LYS A 243 -16.07 -25.11 -32.24
CA LYS A 243 -14.82 -25.90 -32.21
C LYS A 243 -14.41 -26.28 -30.78
N GLU A 244 -14.46 -25.33 -29.86
CA GLU A 244 -14.08 -25.54 -28.46
C GLU A 244 -15.25 -26.03 -27.58
N SER A 245 -16.43 -26.27 -28.16
CA SER A 245 -17.63 -26.79 -27.47
C SER A 245 -18.02 -26.02 -26.20
N VAL A 246 -17.95 -24.69 -26.23
CA VAL A 246 -18.27 -23.85 -25.05
C VAL A 246 -19.76 -23.90 -24.70
N ASN A 247 -20.07 -24.29 -23.46
CA ASN A 247 -21.44 -24.54 -23.02
C ASN A 247 -22.27 -23.27 -22.71
N TRP A 248 -21.62 -22.11 -22.64
CA TRP A 248 -22.24 -20.82 -22.27
C TRP A 248 -22.61 -19.97 -23.48
N CYS A 249 -22.23 -20.38 -24.70
CA CYS A 249 -22.63 -19.70 -25.93
C CYS A 249 -24.10 -20.02 -26.26
N SER A 250 -24.98 -19.02 -26.15
CA SER A 250 -26.41 -19.20 -26.47
C SER A 250 -26.68 -19.41 -27.97
N PHE A 251 -25.77 -18.96 -28.84
CA PHE A 251 -25.89 -19.07 -30.29
C PHE A 251 -25.69 -20.50 -30.80
N LEU A 252 -25.01 -21.35 -30.03
CA LEU A 252 -24.91 -22.79 -30.31
C LEU A 252 -26.16 -23.58 -29.88
N LYS A 253 -26.98 -23.03 -28.97
CA LYS A 253 -28.14 -23.71 -28.41
C LYS A 253 -29.45 -23.40 -29.13
N ASN A 254 -29.62 -22.19 -29.65
CA ASN A 254 -30.86 -21.72 -30.29
C ASN A 254 -30.56 -20.81 -31.50
N THR A 255 -30.21 -21.41 -32.63
CA THR A 255 -29.66 -20.73 -33.83
C THR A 255 -30.61 -19.71 -34.46
N SER A 256 -31.93 -19.90 -34.34
CA SER A 256 -32.95 -19.08 -35.04
C SER A 256 -33.53 -17.92 -34.21
N GLN A 257 -33.22 -17.81 -32.90
CA GLN A 257 -33.71 -16.73 -32.02
C GLN A 257 -32.63 -16.13 -31.09
N ALA A 258 -31.37 -16.53 -31.24
CA ALA A 258 -30.29 -16.05 -30.37
C ALA A 258 -30.00 -14.55 -30.61
N ARG A 259 -30.12 -13.76 -29.55
CA ARG A 259 -29.69 -12.34 -29.49
C ARG A 259 -28.81 -12.13 -28.28
N TYR A 260 -27.87 -11.19 -28.36
CA TYR A 260 -27.06 -10.84 -27.20
C TYR A 260 -27.90 -10.08 -26.17
N ARG A 261 -28.30 -10.73 -25.07
CA ARG A 261 -29.14 -10.08 -24.04
C ARG A 261 -28.46 -8.89 -23.35
N SER A 262 -27.13 -8.85 -23.37
CA SER A 262 -26.33 -7.89 -22.60
C SER A 262 -25.42 -7.01 -23.47
N LEU A 263 -25.42 -7.18 -24.80
CA LEU A 263 -24.71 -6.27 -25.71
C LEU A 263 -25.67 -5.21 -26.29
N PRO A 264 -25.14 -4.05 -26.72
CA PRO A 264 -25.96 -2.94 -27.19
C PRO A 264 -26.86 -3.35 -28.37
N GLY A 265 -28.17 -3.12 -28.24
CA GLY A 265 -29.14 -3.41 -29.30
C GLY A 265 -29.28 -4.90 -29.66
N GLY A 266 -28.78 -5.81 -28.83
CA GLY A 266 -28.82 -7.25 -29.13
C GLY A 266 -27.82 -7.71 -30.19
N LYS A 267 -26.93 -6.80 -30.63
CA LYS A 267 -26.00 -6.99 -31.76
C LYS A 267 -24.56 -7.21 -31.27
N PRO A 268 -23.70 -7.84 -32.08
CA PRO A 268 -22.27 -7.94 -31.79
C PRO A 268 -21.60 -6.57 -31.73
N LEU A 269 -20.43 -6.53 -31.08
CA LEU A 269 -19.57 -5.35 -31.10
C LEU A 269 -18.96 -5.16 -32.50
N THR A 270 -18.73 -3.92 -32.91
CA THR A 270 -18.22 -3.58 -34.26
C THR A 270 -16.95 -2.73 -34.26
N CYS A 271 -16.56 -2.17 -33.11
CA CYS A 271 -15.39 -1.28 -33.03
C CYS A 271 -14.09 -2.08 -33.06
N LEU A 272 -13.30 -1.94 -34.13
CA LEU A 272 -12.01 -2.64 -34.30
C LEU A 272 -10.97 -2.21 -33.24
N SER A 273 -10.92 -0.93 -32.87
CA SER A 273 -9.99 -0.47 -31.84
C SER A 273 -10.26 -1.10 -30.47
N LEU A 274 -11.53 -1.32 -30.13
CA LEU A 274 -11.91 -2.07 -28.92
C LEU A 274 -11.52 -3.55 -29.03
N GLN A 275 -11.58 -4.12 -30.23
CA GLN A 275 -11.22 -5.53 -30.48
C GLN A 275 -9.76 -5.76 -30.14
N THR A 276 -8.87 -4.88 -30.64
CA THR A 276 -7.43 -4.92 -30.34
C THR A 276 -7.15 -4.78 -28.85
N ASP A 277 -7.81 -3.84 -28.17
CA ASP A 277 -7.63 -3.65 -26.72
C ASP A 277 -8.13 -4.87 -25.90
N LEU A 278 -9.21 -5.53 -26.33
CA LEU A 278 -9.71 -6.76 -25.70
C LEU A 278 -8.78 -7.96 -25.97
N ILE A 279 -8.19 -8.07 -27.16
CA ILE A 279 -7.18 -9.09 -27.48
C ILE A 279 -5.95 -8.92 -26.56
N SER A 280 -5.53 -7.68 -26.32
CA SER A 280 -4.44 -7.40 -25.37
C SER A 280 -4.80 -7.88 -23.95
N ILE A 281 -6.04 -7.70 -23.49
CA ILE A 281 -6.48 -8.25 -22.21
C ILE A 281 -6.43 -9.79 -22.21
N VAL A 282 -6.91 -10.44 -23.28
CA VAL A 282 -6.85 -11.89 -23.43
C VAL A 282 -5.40 -12.38 -23.35
N GLN A 283 -4.48 -11.73 -24.06
CA GLN A 283 -3.07 -12.11 -24.04
C GLN A 283 -2.47 -12.02 -22.64
N ASN A 284 -2.71 -10.91 -21.92
CA ASN A 284 -2.27 -10.77 -20.53
C ASN A 284 -2.83 -11.86 -19.59
N LEU A 285 -4.04 -12.36 -19.84
CA LEU A 285 -4.63 -13.46 -19.07
C LEU A 285 -4.02 -14.82 -19.46
N LYS A 286 -3.70 -15.03 -20.74
CA LYS A 286 -3.02 -16.23 -21.22
C LYS A 286 -1.63 -16.39 -20.62
N ASP A 287 -0.89 -15.30 -20.50
CA ASP A 287 0.45 -15.28 -19.88
C ASP A 287 0.39 -15.74 -18.41
N ARG A 288 -0.78 -15.57 -17.77
CA ARG A 288 -1.07 -15.98 -16.39
C ARG A 288 -1.89 -17.27 -16.28
N ALA A 289 -2.05 -18.02 -17.36
CA ALA A 289 -2.96 -19.17 -17.39
C ALA A 289 -2.65 -20.20 -16.29
N THR A 290 -1.38 -20.39 -15.94
CA THR A 290 -0.94 -21.31 -14.88
C THR A 290 -1.49 -20.97 -13.51
N SER A 291 -1.59 -19.68 -13.15
CA SER A 291 -2.16 -19.26 -11.87
C SER A 291 -3.70 -19.24 -11.89
N LEU A 292 -4.29 -18.93 -13.06
CA LEU A 292 -5.74 -18.80 -13.22
C LEU A 292 -6.49 -20.13 -13.27
N VAL A 293 -5.84 -21.26 -13.57
CA VAL A 293 -6.50 -22.58 -13.58
C VAL A 293 -6.73 -23.18 -12.19
N ASN A 294 -6.13 -22.62 -11.14
CA ASN A 294 -6.16 -23.17 -9.77
C ASN A 294 -6.51 -22.07 -8.74
N LEU A 295 -7.65 -21.40 -8.95
CA LEU A 295 -8.12 -20.32 -8.09
C LEU A 295 -8.66 -20.83 -6.74
N GLY A 296 -8.43 -20.04 -5.70
CA GLY A 296 -8.95 -20.23 -4.35
C GLY A 296 -10.18 -19.37 -4.08
N SER A 297 -10.59 -19.35 -2.81
CA SER A 297 -11.74 -18.55 -2.35
C SER A 297 -11.51 -17.99 -0.94
N THR A 298 -11.65 -16.67 -0.78
CA THR A 298 -11.66 -15.99 0.54
C THR A 298 -13.07 -15.70 1.05
N GLN A 299 -14.10 -16.31 0.45
CA GLN A 299 -15.51 -16.03 0.76
C GLN A 299 -15.87 -16.30 2.24
N ALA A 300 -15.25 -17.32 2.85
CA ALA A 300 -15.46 -17.63 4.26
C ALA A 300 -14.94 -16.50 5.16
N ASN A 301 -13.80 -15.91 4.82
CA ASN A 301 -13.26 -14.76 5.54
C ASN A 301 -14.11 -13.51 5.30
N GLU A 302 -14.59 -13.26 4.08
CA GLU A 302 -15.50 -12.14 3.81
C GLU A 302 -16.76 -12.23 4.70
N ASN A 303 -17.32 -13.44 4.86
CA ASN A 303 -18.47 -13.69 5.74
C ASN A 303 -18.10 -13.45 7.22
N PHE A 304 -16.97 -13.97 7.68
CA PHE A 304 -16.50 -13.75 9.04
C PHE A 304 -16.26 -12.26 9.34
N ASN A 305 -15.55 -11.56 8.45
CA ASN A 305 -15.27 -10.13 8.54
C ASN A 305 -16.58 -9.31 8.55
N PHE A 306 -17.58 -9.74 7.78
CA PHE A 306 -18.93 -9.18 7.85
C PHE A 306 -19.56 -9.38 9.24
N ILE A 307 -19.56 -10.61 9.78
CA ILE A 307 -20.08 -10.92 11.12
C ILE A 307 -19.40 -10.04 12.18
N VAL A 308 -18.07 -9.96 12.19
CA VAL A 308 -17.32 -9.10 13.12
C VAL A 308 -17.75 -7.64 13.00
N SER A 309 -17.96 -7.16 11.76
CA SER A 309 -18.42 -5.79 11.53
C SER A 309 -19.81 -5.51 12.12
N THR A 310 -20.72 -6.49 12.11
CA THR A 310 -22.06 -6.36 12.71
C THR A 310 -22.02 -6.24 14.22
N LYS A 311 -20.97 -6.75 14.88
CA LYS A 311 -20.79 -6.63 16.34
C LYS A 311 -20.15 -5.31 16.75
N ALA A 312 -19.67 -4.51 15.80
CA ALA A 312 -19.13 -3.19 16.08
C ALA A 312 -20.27 -2.23 16.54
N PRO A 313 -20.10 -1.49 17.65
CA PRO A 313 -21.17 -0.65 18.25
C PRO A 313 -21.78 0.41 17.32
N LYS A 314 -21.12 0.71 16.19
CA LYS A 314 -21.59 1.72 15.22
C LYS A 314 -22.74 1.25 14.33
N GLN A 315 -23.00 -0.05 14.21
CA GLN A 315 -24.09 -0.59 13.38
C GLN A 315 -25.36 -0.95 14.17
N ASN A 316 -25.26 -1.22 15.49
CA ASN A 316 -26.37 -1.76 16.31
C ASN A 316 -26.93 -0.78 17.37
N VAL A 317 -27.02 0.52 17.10
CA VAL A 317 -27.73 1.45 18.01
C VAL A 317 -29.23 1.45 17.67
N GLY A 318 -29.90 0.34 17.99
CA GLY A 318 -31.35 0.18 17.94
C GLY A 318 -31.99 0.38 19.32
N LEU A 319 -31.77 1.55 19.94
CA LEU A 319 -32.45 1.91 21.19
C LEU A 319 -33.68 2.76 20.86
N SER A 320 -34.87 2.33 21.33
CA SER A 320 -36.09 3.13 21.25
C SER A 320 -35.97 4.37 22.15
N PRO A 321 -36.42 5.55 21.72
CA PRO A 321 -36.25 6.77 22.51
C PRO A 321 -37.22 6.77 23.70
N ASP A 322 -36.67 6.72 24.91
CA ASP A 322 -37.39 7.10 26.14
C ASP A 322 -36.99 8.52 26.59
N GLU A 323 -37.72 9.14 27.51
CA GLU A 323 -37.57 10.54 27.92
C GLU A 323 -36.14 10.90 28.41
N PHE A 324 -35.47 9.96 29.11
CA PHE A 324 -34.07 10.09 29.54
C PHE A 324 -33.07 10.11 28.37
N THR A 325 -33.44 9.44 27.27
CA THR A 325 -32.69 9.45 26.00
C THR A 325 -32.81 10.82 25.34
N MET A 326 -33.97 11.48 25.43
CA MET A 326 -34.18 12.82 24.90
C MET A 326 -33.35 13.88 25.64
N THR A 327 -33.26 13.82 26.97
CA THR A 327 -32.43 14.75 27.77
C THR A 327 -30.94 14.51 27.53
N THR A 328 -30.53 13.24 27.42
CA THR A 328 -29.14 12.87 27.09
C THR A 328 -28.80 13.24 25.65
N ALA A 329 -29.74 13.06 24.71
CA ALA A 329 -29.61 13.47 23.32
C ALA A 329 -29.51 14.99 23.19
N THR A 330 -30.24 15.78 23.95
CA THR A 330 -30.10 17.25 23.98
C THR A 330 -28.74 17.67 24.54
N LYS A 331 -28.27 17.07 25.63
CA LYS A 331 -26.93 17.33 26.18
C LYS A 331 -25.82 16.94 25.19
N ILE A 332 -25.93 15.78 24.54
CA ILE A 332 -25.01 15.32 23.51
C ILE A 332 -25.10 16.22 22.26
N ALA A 333 -26.28 16.66 21.86
CA ALA A 333 -26.50 17.56 20.74
C ALA A 333 -25.88 18.95 21.01
N ALA A 334 -26.04 19.50 22.21
CA ALA A 334 -25.39 20.73 22.64
C ALA A 334 -23.86 20.60 22.60
N LYS A 335 -23.32 19.49 23.14
CA LYS A 335 -21.88 19.19 23.09
C LYS A 335 -21.38 19.00 21.66
N ARG A 336 -22.15 18.33 20.79
CA ARG A 336 -21.85 18.18 19.35
C ARG A 336 -21.93 19.50 18.60
N LYS A 337 -22.86 20.40 18.95
CA LYS A 337 -23.00 21.75 18.39
C LYS A 337 -21.80 22.62 18.75
N ALA A 338 -21.39 22.61 20.03
CA ALA A 338 -20.17 23.28 20.51
C ALA A 338 -18.90 22.69 19.88
N GLN A 339 -18.83 21.36 19.71
CA GLN A 339 -17.72 20.74 18.99
C GLN A 339 -17.73 21.09 17.51
N LYS A 340 -18.88 21.11 16.84
CA LYS A 340 -19.03 21.50 15.43
C LYS A 340 -18.64 22.96 15.21
N SER A 341 -19.05 23.89 16.09
CA SER A 341 -18.65 25.30 16.00
C SER A 341 -17.14 25.47 16.19
N LYS A 342 -16.56 24.84 17.21
CA LYS A 342 -15.11 24.83 17.44
C LYS A 342 -14.35 24.19 16.28
N GLN A 343 -14.90 23.14 15.69
CA GLN A 343 -14.37 22.48 14.51
C GLN A 343 -14.52 23.30 13.22
N ALA A 344 -15.60 24.06 13.06
CA ALA A 344 -15.85 24.93 11.91
C ALA A 344 -15.02 26.21 11.94
N SER A 345 -14.54 26.62 13.13
CA SER A 345 -13.59 27.72 13.29
C SER A 345 -12.32 27.51 12.47
N LEU A 346 -11.68 28.61 12.09
CA LEU A 346 -10.44 28.60 11.31
C LEU A 346 -9.31 27.87 12.06
N HIS A 347 -9.25 28.03 13.39
CA HIS A 347 -8.34 27.29 14.27
C HIS A 347 -8.65 25.78 14.31
N GLY A 348 -9.93 25.38 14.39
CA GLY A 348 -10.35 23.97 14.36
C GLY A 348 -10.10 23.30 13.01
N LYS A 349 -10.35 24.01 11.90
CA LYS A 349 -10.01 23.58 10.53
C LYS A 349 -8.51 23.38 10.37
N ARG A 350 -7.69 24.36 10.77
CA ARG A 350 -6.21 24.26 10.79
C ARG A 350 -5.73 23.08 11.66
N GLY A 351 -6.25 22.94 12.87
CA GLY A 351 -5.90 21.84 13.78
C GLY A 351 -6.21 20.46 13.22
N ARG A 352 -7.36 20.28 12.54
CA ARG A 352 -7.69 19.03 11.85
C ARG A 352 -6.79 18.76 10.66
N LEU A 353 -6.51 19.77 9.85
CA LEU A 353 -5.59 19.65 8.72
C LEU A 353 -4.18 19.26 9.21
N MET A 354 -3.67 19.91 10.25
CA MET A 354 -2.39 19.59 10.87
C MET A 354 -2.36 18.18 11.48
N LYS A 355 -3.42 17.74 12.17
CA LYS A 355 -3.53 16.35 12.68
C LYS A 355 -3.60 15.33 11.54
N LYS A 356 -4.33 15.63 10.46
CA LYS A 356 -4.43 14.78 9.26
C LYS A 356 -3.07 14.70 8.55
N ILE A 357 -2.35 15.81 8.44
CA ILE A 357 -0.99 15.87 7.88
C ILE A 357 -0.01 15.11 8.78
N LYS A 358 -0.06 15.29 10.11
CA LYS A 358 0.84 14.60 11.06
C LYS A 358 0.60 13.08 11.06
N LYS A 359 -0.66 12.64 11.04
CA LYS A 359 -1.02 11.21 10.93
C LYS A 359 -0.65 10.68 9.54
N GLY A 360 -1.00 11.38 8.46
CA GLY A 360 -0.64 10.99 7.10
C GLY A 360 0.88 10.83 6.92
N LYS A 361 1.69 11.78 7.42
CA LYS A 361 3.16 11.70 7.37
C LYS A 361 3.72 10.50 8.13
N LYS A 362 3.20 10.19 9.33
CA LYS A 362 3.65 9.03 10.12
C LYS A 362 3.35 7.73 9.36
N GLU A 363 2.15 7.61 8.83
CA GLU A 363 1.73 6.45 8.04
C GLU A 363 2.56 6.32 6.76
N THR A 364 2.77 7.40 5.99
CA THR A 364 3.63 7.36 4.78
C THR A 364 5.07 6.99 5.11
N THR A 365 5.61 7.47 6.24
CA THR A 365 6.99 7.12 6.65
C THR A 365 7.09 5.63 6.98
N ASN A 366 6.09 5.09 7.70
CA ASN A 366 6.02 3.66 7.99
C ASN A 366 5.81 2.83 6.71
N GLU A 367 4.98 3.28 5.77
CA GLU A 367 4.78 2.60 4.47
C GLU A 367 6.06 2.57 3.62
N VAL A 368 6.82 3.67 3.57
CA VAL A 368 8.12 3.69 2.86
C VAL A 368 9.11 2.71 3.50
N HIS A 369 9.14 2.64 4.83
CA HIS A 369 9.96 1.70 5.58
C HIS A 369 9.49 0.24 5.43
N GLU A 370 8.20 0.02 5.21
CA GLU A 370 7.62 -1.30 4.97
C GLU A 370 7.76 -1.75 3.50
N GLY A 371 8.19 -0.87 2.59
CA GLY A 371 8.20 -1.14 1.15
C GLY A 371 6.81 -1.05 0.51
N VAL A 372 6.71 -1.27 -0.80
CA VAL A 372 5.43 -1.21 -1.55
C VAL A 372 4.45 -2.21 -0.93
N THR A 373 3.47 -1.70 -0.19
CA THR A 373 2.55 -2.50 0.66
C THR A 373 1.13 -2.57 0.12
N TYR A 374 0.82 -1.85 -0.96
CA TYR A 374 -0.48 -1.92 -1.62
C TYR A 374 -0.38 -1.33 -3.02
N SER A 375 -0.82 -2.06 -4.03
CA SER A 375 -1.00 -1.51 -5.37
C SER A 375 -2.13 -2.25 -6.08
N THR A 376 -3.23 -1.54 -6.31
CA THR A 376 -4.38 -2.09 -7.05
C THR A 376 -3.95 -2.45 -8.46
N ALA A 377 -4.12 -3.72 -8.84
CA ALA A 377 -3.90 -4.27 -10.18
C ALA A 377 -2.44 -4.41 -10.67
N VAL A 378 -1.45 -4.43 -9.77
CA VAL A 378 -0.02 -4.53 -10.16
C VAL A 378 0.37 -5.85 -10.80
N GLU A 379 -0.29 -6.96 -10.48
CA GLU A 379 0.05 -8.25 -11.12
C GLU A 379 -0.27 -8.31 -12.63
N LEU A 380 -0.87 -7.27 -13.20
CA LEU A 380 -1.29 -7.23 -14.59
C LEU A 380 -0.49 -6.26 -15.48
N ASP A 381 0.42 -5.46 -14.89
CA ASP A 381 1.34 -4.57 -15.58
C ASP A 381 2.77 -4.95 -15.14
N GLN A 382 3.33 -6.03 -15.69
CA GLN A 382 4.72 -6.46 -15.44
C GLN A 382 5.71 -5.71 -16.34
N ALA A 383 5.77 -4.39 -16.18
CA ALA A 383 6.91 -3.61 -16.63
C ALA A 383 7.45 -2.85 -15.41
N ASP A 384 8.61 -3.30 -14.91
CA ASP A 384 9.45 -2.65 -13.89
C ASP A 384 8.88 -2.46 -12.47
N ASN A 385 8.67 -3.55 -11.72
CA ASN A 385 8.67 -3.47 -10.26
C ASN A 385 9.68 -4.45 -9.64
N GLN A 386 10.89 -3.94 -9.35
CA GLN A 386 11.77 -4.52 -8.33
C GLN A 386 11.07 -4.39 -6.97
N PHE A 387 10.37 -5.44 -6.55
CA PHE A 387 9.96 -5.59 -5.17
C PHE A 387 11.22 -5.74 -4.32
N THR A 388 11.48 -4.81 -3.41
CA THR A 388 12.55 -4.96 -2.43
C THR A 388 12.19 -6.12 -1.51
N THR A 389 12.93 -7.23 -1.63
CA THR A 389 12.79 -8.47 -0.85
C THR A 389 13.11 -8.29 0.63
N GLU A 390 13.72 -7.16 1.00
CA GLU A 390 14.10 -6.83 2.37
C GLU A 390 13.36 -5.58 2.85
N ILE A 391 12.81 -5.66 4.07
CA ILE A 391 12.30 -4.50 4.81
C ILE A 391 13.51 -3.60 5.08
N PRO A 392 13.58 -2.36 4.53
CA PRO A 392 14.66 -1.43 4.88
C PRO A 392 14.77 -1.36 6.40
N GLN A 393 15.90 -1.74 7.01
CA GLN A 393 16.02 -1.68 8.48
C GLN A 393 15.80 -0.25 8.97
N ARG A 394 15.21 -0.12 10.17
CA ARG A 394 14.96 1.21 10.74
C ARG A 394 16.32 1.80 11.06
N LEU A 395 16.75 2.76 10.25
CA LEU A 395 18.04 3.42 10.43
C LEU A 395 18.11 3.97 11.85
N THR A 396 18.93 3.33 12.68
CA THR A 396 19.26 3.84 14.00
C THR A 396 20.42 4.77 13.75
N LEU A 397 20.19 6.07 13.93
CA LEU A 397 21.27 7.04 13.81
C LEU A 397 22.34 6.71 14.85
N PRO A 398 23.63 6.63 14.46
CA PRO A 398 24.70 6.54 15.44
C PRO A 398 24.65 7.76 16.37
N THR A 399 25.21 7.62 17.57
CA THR A 399 25.22 8.69 18.60
C THR A 399 25.84 9.99 18.08
N THR A 400 26.81 9.90 17.17
CA THR A 400 27.43 11.02 16.47
C THR A 400 27.53 10.72 14.98
N PRO A 401 26.51 11.08 14.16
CA PRO A 401 26.56 10.87 12.72
C PRO A 401 27.51 11.86 12.04
N THR A 402 28.25 11.36 11.04
CA THR A 402 29.05 12.20 10.15
C THR A 402 28.17 12.75 9.05
N TYR A 403 28.22 14.06 8.81
CA TYR A 403 27.48 14.72 7.73
C TYR A 403 28.46 15.17 6.65
N VAL A 404 28.10 14.95 5.39
CA VAL A 404 28.86 15.44 4.23
C VAL A 404 27.93 16.31 3.42
N ILE A 405 28.29 17.59 3.27
CA ILE A 405 27.49 18.51 2.47
C ILE A 405 27.90 18.33 1.01
N PHE A 406 26.94 18.10 0.13
CA PHE A 406 27.19 17.95 -1.30
C PHE A 406 26.21 18.76 -2.13
N ASP A 407 26.66 19.07 -3.35
CA ASP A 407 25.91 19.80 -4.36
C ASP A 407 26.36 19.34 -5.75
N ILE A 408 25.45 19.36 -6.73
CA ILE A 408 25.78 19.05 -8.11
C ILE A 408 25.38 20.18 -9.06
N GLU A 409 26.27 20.48 -10.00
CA GLU A 409 25.94 21.34 -11.13
C GLU A 409 25.60 20.48 -12.34
N THR A 410 24.67 20.94 -13.19
CA THR A 410 24.10 20.12 -14.26
C THR A 410 23.89 20.91 -15.55
N THR A 411 23.72 20.22 -16.68
CA THR A 411 23.49 20.86 -17.99
C THR A 411 22.14 21.59 -18.09
N GLY A 412 21.21 21.34 -17.16
CA GLY A 412 19.90 21.98 -17.11
C GLY A 412 19.04 21.46 -15.96
N LEU A 413 17.76 21.85 -15.91
CA LEU A 413 16.86 21.53 -14.78
C LEU A 413 16.14 20.18 -14.91
N GLY A 414 16.51 19.35 -15.89
CA GLY A 414 15.91 18.04 -16.11
C GLY A 414 16.52 16.97 -15.20
N ARG A 415 15.72 15.97 -14.78
CA ARG A 415 16.25 14.81 -14.03
C ARG A 415 17.13 13.88 -14.86
N THR A 416 17.12 14.06 -16.18
CA THR A 416 17.96 13.37 -17.15
C THR A 416 19.14 14.23 -17.61
N SER A 417 19.35 15.40 -17.02
CA SER A 417 20.51 16.25 -17.31
C SER A 417 21.81 15.52 -16.98
N ASP A 418 22.88 15.96 -17.63
CA ASP A 418 24.23 15.51 -17.31
C ASP A 418 24.76 16.32 -16.14
N ILE A 419 25.61 15.68 -15.33
CA ILE A 419 26.30 16.32 -14.22
C ILE A 419 27.54 16.99 -14.80
N LEU A 420 27.74 18.26 -14.46
CA LEU A 420 28.90 19.07 -14.83
C LEU A 420 29.91 19.18 -13.69
N GLN A 421 29.45 19.11 -12.45
CA GLN A 421 30.31 19.18 -11.27
C GLN A 421 29.69 18.39 -10.13
N ILE A 422 30.52 17.69 -9.36
CA ILE A 422 30.15 17.14 -8.04
C ILE A 422 31.06 17.79 -7.02
N SER A 423 30.46 18.49 -6.06
CA SER A 423 31.19 19.08 -4.92
C SER A 423 30.71 18.43 -3.63
N ALA A 424 31.64 18.02 -2.75
CA ALA A 424 31.31 17.48 -1.44
C ALA A 424 32.43 17.75 -0.42
N ASP A 425 32.18 18.58 0.59
CA ASP A 425 33.18 19.13 1.53
C ASP A 425 34.55 19.45 0.87
N ASN A 426 35.51 18.52 0.91
CA ASN A 426 36.87 18.67 0.34
C ASN A 426 37.06 18.05 -1.06
N LEU A 427 35.99 17.58 -1.69
CA LEU A 427 35.99 17.02 -3.04
C LEU A 427 35.36 18.01 -4.02
N ASN A 428 36.01 18.23 -5.15
CA ASN A 428 35.46 18.98 -6.27
C ASN A 428 35.90 18.33 -7.59
N ILE A 429 34.95 17.76 -8.32
CA ILE A 429 35.21 17.06 -9.59
C ILE A 429 34.39 17.71 -10.69
N TYR A 430 35.04 18.11 -11.77
CA TYR A 430 34.39 18.57 -13.00
C TYR A 430 34.21 17.42 -13.98
N ILE A 431 33.07 17.40 -14.66
CA ILE A 431 32.61 16.29 -15.49
C ILE A 431 32.30 16.78 -16.90
N GLN A 432 32.84 16.06 -17.88
CA GLN A 432 32.60 16.33 -19.30
C GLN A 432 31.13 16.04 -19.66
N PRO A 433 30.38 17.02 -20.18
CA PRO A 433 29.00 16.80 -20.59
C PRO A 433 28.92 15.98 -21.88
N ARG A 434 27.86 15.18 -22.04
CA ARG A 434 27.56 14.44 -23.27
C ARG A 434 26.47 15.11 -24.12
N CYS A 435 25.91 16.21 -23.63
CA CYS A 435 24.93 17.03 -24.32
C CYS A 435 25.23 18.52 -24.12
N SER A 436 24.63 19.37 -24.95
CA SER A 436 24.79 20.81 -24.83
C SER A 436 24.35 21.32 -23.45
N ILE A 437 25.13 22.27 -22.91
CA ILE A 437 24.78 22.98 -21.68
C ILE A 437 23.74 24.04 -22.04
N SER A 438 22.60 24.06 -21.35
CA SER A 438 21.59 25.10 -21.55
C SER A 438 22.14 26.48 -21.21
N GLU A 439 21.73 27.51 -21.93
CA GLU A 439 22.21 28.88 -21.72
C GLU A 439 22.01 29.33 -20.26
N GLN A 440 20.87 29.01 -19.66
CA GLN A 440 20.58 29.33 -18.26
C GLN A 440 21.52 28.59 -17.30
N ALA A 441 21.84 27.32 -17.55
CA ALA A 441 22.80 26.58 -16.74
C ALA A 441 24.21 27.18 -16.86
N SER A 442 24.64 27.56 -18.07
CA SER A 442 25.93 28.23 -18.29
C SER A 442 26.00 29.56 -17.54
N ILE A 443 24.93 30.36 -17.55
CA ILE A 443 24.86 31.64 -16.83
C ILE A 443 24.95 31.43 -15.31
N VAL A 444 24.22 30.47 -14.76
CA VAL A 444 24.15 30.23 -13.31
C VAL A 444 25.45 29.66 -12.77
N THR A 445 26.00 28.66 -13.46
CA THR A 445 27.17 27.90 -13.00
C THR A 445 28.48 28.56 -13.42
N GLY A 446 28.46 29.34 -14.50
CA GLY A 446 29.66 29.84 -15.18
C GLY A 446 30.46 28.76 -15.89
N ILE A 447 29.88 27.57 -16.10
CA ILE A 447 30.54 26.42 -16.72
C ILE A 447 30.29 26.43 -18.24
N LEU A 448 31.36 26.29 -19.01
CA LEU A 448 31.34 26.16 -20.45
C LEU A 448 32.16 24.93 -20.88
N PHE A 449 31.80 24.34 -22.02
CA PHE A 449 32.51 23.23 -22.62
C PHE A 449 32.75 23.50 -24.10
N ASP A 450 34.01 23.43 -24.50
CA ASP A 450 34.43 23.53 -25.90
C ASP A 450 34.43 22.12 -26.51
N TRP A 451 33.54 21.91 -27.50
CA TRP A 451 33.35 20.63 -28.16
C TRP A 451 34.48 20.26 -29.12
N ASP A 452 35.20 21.25 -29.66
CA ASP A 452 36.28 21.03 -30.62
C ASP A 452 37.56 20.63 -29.88
N THR A 453 37.89 21.34 -28.80
CA THR A 453 39.10 21.06 -28.01
C THR A 453 38.87 20.07 -26.87
N LYS A 454 37.61 19.73 -26.57
CA LYS A 454 37.18 18.92 -25.41
C LYS A 454 37.64 19.49 -24.05
N LYS A 455 37.74 20.82 -23.97
CA LYS A 455 38.16 21.53 -22.76
C LYS A 455 36.98 22.13 -22.02
N MET A 456 37.07 22.12 -20.69
CA MET A 456 36.05 22.68 -19.82
C MET A 456 36.57 23.97 -19.16
N PHE A 457 35.70 24.96 -19.06
CA PHE A 457 36.02 26.26 -18.48
C PHE A 457 35.02 26.62 -17.40
N VAL A 458 35.51 27.16 -16.27
CA VAL A 458 34.69 27.66 -15.18
C VAL A 458 35.02 29.12 -14.98
N LYS A 459 34.03 29.99 -15.22
CA LYS A 459 34.18 31.46 -15.16
C LYS A 459 35.40 31.96 -15.97
N GLY A 460 35.60 31.37 -17.14
CA GLY A 460 36.68 31.71 -18.09
C GLY A 460 38.04 31.06 -17.81
N LYS A 461 38.20 30.24 -16.76
CA LYS A 461 39.44 29.51 -16.47
C LYS A 461 39.32 28.05 -16.89
N GLU A 462 40.31 27.52 -17.61
CA GLU A 462 40.36 26.11 -17.96
C GLU A 462 40.46 25.25 -16.70
N VAL A 463 39.64 24.20 -16.62
CA VAL A 463 39.65 23.22 -15.52
C VAL A 463 39.84 21.82 -16.07
N ASN A 464 40.51 20.96 -15.29
CA ASN A 464 40.57 19.55 -15.61
C ASN A 464 39.20 18.91 -15.39
N SER A 465 38.72 18.15 -16.37
CA SER A 465 37.42 17.49 -16.34
C SER A 465 37.55 16.02 -16.72
N LYS A 466 36.73 15.17 -16.11
CA LYS A 466 36.75 13.71 -16.31
C LYS A 466 35.50 13.21 -17.03
N PRO A 467 35.55 12.05 -17.69
CA PRO A 467 34.35 11.32 -18.09
C PRO A 467 33.48 10.99 -16.87
N VAL A 468 32.16 10.97 -17.07
CA VAL A 468 31.18 10.78 -15.99
C VAL A 468 31.42 9.51 -15.16
N GLN A 469 31.84 8.41 -15.77
CA GLN A 469 32.08 7.15 -15.06
C GLN A 469 33.24 7.28 -14.07
N GLU A 470 34.37 7.86 -14.49
CA GLU A 470 35.55 8.08 -13.63
C GLU A 470 35.22 9.05 -12.49
N ALA A 471 34.49 10.12 -12.79
CA ALA A 471 34.07 11.08 -11.77
C ALA A 471 33.14 10.46 -10.70
N LEU A 472 32.24 9.56 -11.09
CA LEU A 472 31.38 8.84 -10.15
C LEU A 472 32.17 7.83 -9.32
N LEU A 473 33.16 7.15 -9.90
CA LEU A 473 34.07 6.27 -9.16
C LEU A 473 34.85 7.06 -8.10
N ASP A 474 35.43 8.20 -8.47
CA ASP A 474 36.12 9.10 -7.53
C ASP A 474 35.20 9.57 -6.40
N PHE A 475 33.94 9.89 -6.71
CA PHE A 475 32.95 10.29 -5.71
C PHE A 475 32.60 9.14 -4.76
N VAL A 476 32.40 7.93 -5.29
CA VAL A 476 32.15 6.73 -4.49
C VAL A 476 33.35 6.45 -3.58
N ASP A 477 34.58 6.51 -4.10
CA ASP A 477 35.81 6.30 -3.34
C ASP A 477 36.08 7.40 -2.31
N TYR A 478 35.64 8.63 -2.57
CA TYR A 478 35.58 9.67 -1.56
C TYR A 478 34.62 9.32 -0.41
N VAL A 479 33.39 8.92 -0.72
CA VAL A 479 32.39 8.56 0.29
C VAL A 479 32.82 7.33 1.10
N LYS A 480 33.45 6.32 0.47
CA LYS A 480 33.98 5.13 1.15
C LYS A 480 34.99 5.43 2.26
N ARG A 481 35.78 6.51 2.11
CA ARG A 481 36.78 6.93 3.11
C ARG A 481 36.16 7.53 4.36
N ILE A 482 34.88 7.88 4.32
CA ILE A 482 34.16 8.49 5.42
C ILE A 482 33.31 7.40 6.09
N PRO A 483 33.40 7.21 7.42
CA PRO A 483 32.60 6.20 8.11
C PRO A 483 31.09 6.48 8.00
N LYS A 484 30.40 5.75 7.12
CA LYS A 484 28.94 5.79 6.87
C LYS A 484 28.30 7.19 6.97
N PRO A 485 28.68 8.15 6.12
CA PRO A 485 28.15 9.50 6.20
C PRO A 485 26.66 9.59 5.85
N ILE A 486 26.04 10.66 6.32
CA ILE A 486 24.76 11.16 5.85
C ILE A 486 25.05 12.28 4.84
N LEU A 487 24.61 12.11 3.60
CA LEU A 487 24.78 13.12 2.55
C LEU A 487 23.71 14.21 2.69
N VAL A 488 24.12 15.46 2.75
CA VAL A 488 23.27 16.61 3.03
C VAL A 488 23.28 17.55 1.84
N GLY A 489 22.10 17.89 1.31
CA GLY A 489 21.98 18.86 0.22
C GLY A 489 20.71 19.71 0.36
N HIS A 490 20.64 20.83 -0.35
CA HIS A 490 19.50 21.74 -0.30
C HIS A 490 18.56 21.50 -1.47
N ASN A 491 17.30 21.10 -1.21
CA ASN A 491 16.37 20.64 -2.26
C ASN A 491 16.84 19.35 -2.98
N ALA A 492 17.83 18.67 -2.43
CA ALA A 492 18.48 17.51 -3.03
C ALA A 492 17.53 16.35 -3.34
N CYS A 493 16.50 16.12 -2.51
CA CYS A 493 15.51 15.08 -2.80
C CYS A 493 14.73 15.31 -4.10
N ASN A 494 14.58 16.56 -4.54
CA ASN A 494 13.80 16.87 -5.73
C ASN A 494 14.65 16.90 -7.01
N PHE A 495 15.96 17.17 -6.88
CA PHE A 495 16.84 17.46 -7.99
C PHE A 495 18.14 16.63 -7.95
N ASP A 496 19.05 16.95 -7.05
CA ASP A 496 20.40 16.38 -6.97
C ASP A 496 20.40 14.86 -6.87
N ILE A 497 19.62 14.33 -5.92
CA ILE A 497 19.54 12.88 -5.66
C ILE A 497 18.97 12.13 -6.87
N PRO A 498 17.83 12.55 -7.47
CA PRO A 498 17.36 11.94 -8.72
C PRO A 498 18.40 11.92 -9.85
N VAL A 499 19.08 13.05 -10.12
CA VAL A 499 20.08 13.14 -11.20
C VAL A 499 21.28 12.23 -10.89
N LEU A 500 21.83 12.31 -9.69
CA LEU A 500 22.95 11.46 -9.24
C LEU A 500 22.59 9.98 -9.28
N THR A 501 21.39 9.61 -8.81
CA THR A 501 20.90 8.21 -8.82
C THR A 501 20.79 7.67 -10.23
N ASN A 502 20.29 8.46 -11.19
CA ASN A 502 20.17 8.04 -12.58
C ASN A 502 21.55 7.72 -13.18
N ARG A 503 22.56 8.56 -12.89
CA ARG A 503 23.93 8.35 -13.37
C ARG A 503 24.62 7.18 -12.68
N LEU A 504 24.45 7.01 -11.37
CA LEU A 504 24.97 5.85 -10.65
C LEU A 504 24.36 4.53 -11.14
N ARG A 505 23.07 4.51 -11.49
CA ARG A 505 22.41 3.31 -12.06
C ARG A 505 22.96 2.94 -13.42
N GLU A 506 23.20 3.95 -14.27
CA GLU A 506 23.77 3.77 -15.62
C GLU A 506 25.10 3.01 -15.55
N PHE A 507 25.95 3.31 -14.56
CA PHE A 507 27.25 2.67 -14.38
C PHE A 507 27.27 1.57 -13.30
N LYS A 508 26.11 1.12 -12.81
CA LYS A 508 25.97 0.08 -11.77
C LYS A 508 26.69 0.37 -10.44
N LEU A 509 26.86 1.65 -10.09
CA LEU A 509 27.52 2.10 -8.86
C LEU A 509 26.54 2.42 -7.71
N LEU A 510 25.22 2.38 -7.96
CA LEU A 510 24.22 2.77 -6.97
C LEU A 510 24.22 1.86 -5.73
N GLU A 511 24.30 0.54 -5.94
CA GLU A 511 24.30 -0.44 -4.85
C GLU A 511 25.55 -0.28 -3.98
N GLU A 512 26.70 -0.11 -4.62
CA GLU A 512 27.98 0.15 -3.96
C GLU A 512 27.92 1.42 -3.10
N LEU A 513 27.47 2.56 -3.65
CA LEU A 513 27.31 3.79 -2.86
C LEU A 513 26.34 3.57 -1.68
N SER A 514 25.24 2.87 -1.90
CA SER A 514 24.19 2.64 -0.90
C SER A 514 24.68 1.87 0.32
N THR A 515 25.67 0.98 0.16
CA THR A 515 26.29 0.27 1.29
C THR A 515 27.18 1.16 2.17
N HIS A 516 27.68 2.27 1.62
CA HIS A 516 28.63 3.18 2.27
C HIS A 516 27.99 4.45 2.82
N VAL A 517 26.73 4.76 2.49
CA VAL A 517 26.01 5.91 3.06
C VAL A 517 24.94 5.46 4.05
N LEU A 518 24.70 6.24 5.10
CA LEU A 518 23.59 5.99 6.01
C LEU A 518 22.26 6.51 5.44
N GLY A 519 22.32 7.53 4.58
CA GLY A 519 21.17 8.10 3.89
C GLY A 519 21.37 9.55 3.46
N PHE A 520 20.27 10.19 3.08
CA PHE A 520 20.27 11.58 2.61
C PHE A 520 19.40 12.49 3.47
N VAL A 521 19.82 13.74 3.63
CA VAL A 521 19.07 14.81 4.28
C VAL A 521 18.86 15.98 3.33
N ASP A 522 17.60 16.39 3.18
CA ASP A 522 17.21 17.57 2.41
C ASP A 522 16.95 18.74 3.34
N THR A 523 17.86 19.71 3.32
CA THR A 523 17.83 20.86 4.22
C THR A 523 16.66 21.80 3.91
N LEU A 524 16.11 21.84 2.70
CA LEU A 524 14.93 22.64 2.38
C LEU A 524 13.72 22.20 3.23
N LYS A 525 13.59 20.89 3.47
CA LYS A 525 12.52 20.34 4.33
C LYS A 525 12.72 20.69 5.80
N ILE A 526 13.98 20.83 6.24
CA ILE A 526 14.35 21.25 7.59
C ILE A 526 14.09 22.75 7.76
N SER A 527 14.58 23.59 6.83
CA SER A 527 14.43 25.04 6.87
C SER A 527 12.96 25.48 6.92
N LYS A 528 12.07 24.78 6.20
CA LYS A 528 10.61 25.01 6.26
C LYS A 528 9.97 24.72 7.63
N ARG A 529 10.66 23.99 8.52
CA ARG A 529 10.20 23.70 9.89
C ARG A 529 10.77 24.69 10.90
N ILE A 530 11.99 25.17 10.66
CA ILE A 530 12.72 26.07 11.57
C ILE A 530 12.29 27.52 11.32
N PHE A 531 12.33 27.98 10.08
CA PHE A 531 12.06 29.36 9.71
C PHE A 531 10.62 29.55 9.24
N LYS A 532 9.96 30.63 9.66
CA LYS A 532 8.66 31.00 9.10
C LYS A 532 8.89 31.66 7.75
N LYS A 533 7.97 31.43 6.80
CA LYS A 533 8.07 32.00 5.45
C LYS A 533 8.13 33.54 5.46
N CYS A 534 7.45 34.19 6.40
CA CYS A 534 7.51 35.65 6.56
C CYS A 534 8.92 36.17 6.89
N ASP A 535 9.77 35.34 7.51
CA ASP A 535 11.07 35.78 8.01
C ASP A 535 12.19 35.65 6.96
N VAL A 536 11.97 34.86 5.91
CA VAL A 536 12.98 34.54 4.87
C VAL A 536 12.48 34.83 3.45
N SER A 537 11.23 35.26 3.29
CA SER A 537 10.48 35.45 2.03
C SER A 537 10.29 34.15 1.21
N ASN A 538 11.39 33.53 0.79
CA ASN A 538 11.48 32.23 0.16
C ASN A 538 12.59 31.41 0.82
N TYR A 539 12.65 30.12 0.52
CA TYR A 539 13.59 29.19 1.16
C TYR A 539 14.77 28.86 0.25
N LYS A 540 15.13 29.74 -0.71
CA LYS A 540 16.38 29.57 -1.45
C LYS A 540 17.56 29.71 -0.50
N GLN A 541 18.63 28.97 -0.76
CA GLN A 541 19.82 28.93 0.08
C GLN A 541 20.40 30.33 0.35
N GLU A 542 20.50 31.18 -0.68
CA GLU A 542 20.95 32.59 -0.57
C GLU A 542 20.18 33.41 0.48
N ASN A 543 18.87 33.17 0.65
CA ASN A 543 18.02 33.92 1.57
C ASN A 543 18.05 33.32 2.98
N LEU A 544 18.28 32.01 3.07
CA LEU A 544 18.47 31.31 4.35
C LEU A 544 19.81 31.71 4.98
N VAL A 545 20.88 31.78 4.20
CA VAL A 545 22.21 32.22 4.67
C VAL A 545 22.15 33.62 5.25
N LYS A 546 21.60 34.59 4.51
CA LYS A 546 21.38 35.98 5.00
C LYS A 546 20.66 36.03 6.35
N LYS A 547 19.69 35.14 6.57
CA LYS A 547 18.94 35.10 7.82
C LYS A 547 19.75 34.51 8.98
N VAL A 548 20.51 33.46 8.71
CA VAL A 548 21.37 32.80 9.71
C VAL A 548 22.52 33.72 10.10
N ASP A 549 23.17 34.38 9.14
CA ASP A 549 24.25 35.34 9.39
C ASP A 549 23.78 36.50 10.27
N HIS A 550 22.57 37.02 10.00
CA HIS A 550 21.95 38.05 10.85
C HIS A 550 21.67 37.56 12.28
N ILE A 551 21.36 36.28 12.48
CA ILE A 551 21.16 35.71 13.83
C ILE A 551 22.51 35.54 14.54
N GLN A 552 23.55 35.11 13.82
CA GLN A 552 24.89 34.92 14.37
C GLN A 552 25.54 36.24 14.77
N LEU A 553 25.33 37.31 13.99
CA LEU A 553 25.71 38.69 14.32
C LEU A 553 24.95 39.30 15.51
N LEU A 554 23.79 38.75 15.89
CA LEU A 554 23.03 39.17 17.08
C LEU A 554 23.39 38.34 18.33
N CYS A 555 24.10 37.22 18.15
CA CYS A 555 24.50 36.30 19.21
C CYS A 555 26.02 36.32 19.48
N THR A 556 26.77 37.12 18.73
CA THR A 556 28.16 37.53 18.98
C THR A 556 28.15 38.97 19.40
#